data_AF-A0A954TT10-F1
#
_entry.id   AF-A0A954TT10-F1
#
_cell.length_a   1.000
_cell.length_b   1.000
_cell.length_c   1.000
_cell.angle_alpha   90.00
_cell.angle_beta   90.00
_cell.angle_gamma   90.00
#
_symmetry.space_group_name_H-M   'P 1'
#
loop_
_entity.id
_entity.type
_entity.pdbx_description
1 polymer ?
#
loop_
_entity_poly.entity_id
_entity_poly.type
_entity_poly.pdbx_seq_one_letter_code
_entity_poly.pdbx_strand_id
1 'polypeptide(L)'
;MFRRHHPNTLYLGTAILLAGTIVCDPVHGATASARQQVRTGLKQHQAGDYSAAAESFAAAQKILPEEPRVTYDRACALAAEGKREEATDLFQQAALAREPELVAASHYNLGCLVAQQARELFGENPEDAEVATREQGVKLLHQAVTHYRDCLRVDNDHAAARKNLETLRLWIKHMEDVWAQRDREKRRDDLDLLQFLEWIDGEQRMLEAATKALGHIDGSPRQRQAIAQTENAQRLLADEIEPLQQKLEAALAGDQPADATTAQAVQALKQMAQQAKSAMFRAADDLVGRELPAALVAQGEAIDSLNEVYRAVAPYEHVIQKAIKTEQSLVDTAVAIVDEETDESLVDRELLARDQGYIAGWSETLPARAQQGLAQLQEGNVTQTEIGPPTDDQQKKQQQTQAAMKESYEKAIELAPKIVELANDASSDLKEGKWQDARPKQEEALTLLKEIAPKTPPEEDKQDQENEDKQDQQADQKDQPQDGENDQQQEQQDQQQQEKSGEQKQQDLSRQQAEALLSKARQREREYRERQKEQLQALQGTFQVDRDW
;
A
#
# COMPACT_ATOMS: atom_id res chain seq x y z
N MET A 1 27.28 -79.21 -1.39
CA MET A 1 27.35 -80.66 -1.07
C MET A 1 27.84 -80.83 0.36
N PHE A 2 27.11 -81.63 1.15
CA PHE A 2 27.47 -82.29 2.43
C PHE A 2 28.05 -81.46 3.59
N ARG A 3 27.30 -81.22 4.69
CA ARG A 3 26.93 -82.08 5.85
C ARG A 3 28.08 -82.44 6.82
N ARG A 4 27.91 -81.92 8.05
CA ARG A 4 28.01 -82.54 9.40
C ARG A 4 29.34 -83.19 9.83
N HIS A 5 29.83 -82.78 11.03
CA HIS A 5 29.74 -83.58 12.26
C HIS A 5 30.31 -82.84 13.51
N HIS A 6 29.49 -82.74 14.57
CA HIS A 6 29.90 -82.74 16.00
C HIS A 6 30.21 -84.20 16.42
N PRO A 7 30.82 -84.56 17.60
CA PRO A 7 30.76 -83.86 18.90
C PRO A 7 31.96 -83.98 19.90
N ASN A 8 31.82 -83.24 21.02
CA ASN A 8 32.20 -83.50 22.43
C ASN A 8 33.62 -83.93 22.84
N THR A 9 34.23 -83.17 23.76
CA THR A 9 34.78 -83.71 25.03
C THR A 9 35.13 -82.63 26.08
N LEU A 10 34.46 -82.75 27.23
CA LEU A 10 34.79 -82.40 28.63
C LEU A 10 35.40 -81.04 29.02
N TYR A 11 34.57 -80.27 29.73
CA TYR A 11 34.93 -79.19 30.65
C TYR A 11 35.42 -79.77 32.00
N LEU A 12 36.58 -79.31 32.48
CA LEU A 12 36.97 -79.40 33.89
C LEU A 12 36.71 -78.05 34.55
N GLY A 13 35.86 -78.06 35.58
CA GLY A 13 35.50 -76.88 36.36
C GLY A 13 36.63 -76.41 37.27
N THR A 14 36.83 -75.10 37.32
CA THR A 14 37.49 -74.41 38.43
C THR A 14 36.50 -73.40 39.00
N ALA A 15 36.21 -73.55 40.29
CA ALA A 15 35.37 -72.65 41.06
C ALA A 15 36.14 -71.35 41.34
N ILE A 16 35.56 -70.21 40.98
CA ILE A 16 36.02 -68.88 41.42
C ILE A 16 34.88 -68.22 42.21
N LEU A 17 35.25 -67.76 43.41
CA LEU A 17 34.44 -67.06 44.39
C LEU A 17 33.67 -65.86 43.79
N LEU A 18 32.38 -65.80 44.10
CA LEU A 18 31.54 -64.59 44.03
C LEU A 18 32.00 -63.59 45.10
N ALA A 19 32.70 -62.53 44.68
CA ALA A 19 32.79 -61.28 45.42
C ALA A 19 31.86 -60.26 44.73
N GLY A 20 30.68 -60.05 45.33
CA GLY A 20 29.72 -59.05 44.87
C GLY A 20 30.29 -57.64 45.03
N THR A 21 30.71 -57.04 43.93
CA THR A 21 30.86 -55.59 43.83
C THR A 21 29.54 -55.07 43.26
N ILE A 22 28.77 -54.37 44.10
CA ILE A 22 27.75 -53.45 43.61
C ILE A 22 28.53 -52.35 42.90
N VAL A 23 28.70 -52.49 41.59
CA VAL A 23 29.11 -51.38 40.74
C VAL A 23 27.92 -50.43 40.75
N CYS A 24 27.98 -49.40 41.61
CA CYS A 24 27.14 -48.23 41.40
C CYS A 24 27.53 -47.65 40.05
N ASP A 25 26.72 -47.92 39.03
CA ASP A 25 26.88 -47.32 37.72
C ASP A 25 26.88 -45.79 37.87
N PRO A 26 27.99 -45.09 37.57
CA PRO A 26 28.08 -43.63 37.72
C PRO A 26 27.04 -42.89 36.86
N VAL A 27 26.56 -43.53 35.79
CA VAL A 27 25.49 -43.04 34.91
C VAL A 27 24.13 -42.94 35.65
N HIS A 28 23.84 -43.85 36.56
CA HIS A 28 22.58 -43.81 37.34
C HIS A 28 22.59 -42.69 38.41
N GLY A 29 23.76 -42.36 38.97
CA GLY A 29 23.91 -41.24 39.92
C GLY A 29 23.85 -39.87 39.25
N ALA A 30 24.48 -39.72 38.08
CA ALA A 30 24.46 -38.48 37.30
C ALA A 30 23.04 -38.12 36.81
N THR A 31 22.28 -39.10 36.33
CA THR A 31 20.88 -38.89 35.89
C THR A 31 19.93 -38.54 37.04
N ALA A 32 20.14 -39.08 38.25
CA ALA A 32 19.39 -38.67 39.43
C ALA A 32 19.67 -37.21 39.82
N SER A 33 20.94 -36.79 39.73
CA SER A 33 21.35 -35.40 39.94
C SER A 33 20.73 -34.44 38.90
N ALA A 34 20.70 -34.81 37.62
CA ALA A 34 20.07 -34.00 36.58
C ALA A 34 18.56 -33.82 36.82
N ARG A 35 17.83 -34.88 37.17
CA ARG A 35 16.40 -34.80 37.52
C ARG A 35 16.15 -33.91 38.74
N GLN A 36 17.06 -33.92 39.72
CA GLN A 36 16.97 -33.01 40.88
C GLN A 36 17.13 -31.55 40.45
N GLN A 37 18.07 -31.25 39.55
CA GLN A 37 18.26 -29.91 39.01
C GLN A 37 17.03 -29.43 38.23
N VAL A 38 16.45 -30.28 37.35
CA VAL A 38 15.18 -29.97 36.65
C VAL A 38 14.05 -29.67 37.64
N ARG A 39 13.85 -30.51 38.66
CA ARG A 39 12.81 -30.29 39.69
C ARG A 39 13.04 -29.00 40.48
N THR A 40 14.28 -28.61 40.70
CA THR A 40 14.63 -27.37 41.39
C THR A 40 14.32 -26.17 40.49
N GLY A 41 14.70 -26.23 39.22
CA GLY A 41 14.39 -25.23 38.21
C GLY A 41 12.89 -25.00 38.06
N LEU A 42 12.09 -26.07 37.97
CA LEU A 42 10.62 -25.96 37.90
C LEU A 42 10.01 -25.27 39.13
N LYS A 43 10.51 -25.56 40.34
CA LYS A 43 10.05 -24.88 41.57
C LYS A 43 10.42 -23.41 41.59
N GLN A 44 11.63 -23.07 41.18
CA GLN A 44 12.10 -21.67 41.10
C GLN A 44 11.28 -20.89 40.06
N HIS A 45 11.02 -21.50 38.91
CA HIS A 45 10.19 -20.91 37.87
C HIS A 45 8.76 -20.66 38.36
N GLN A 46 8.16 -21.62 39.08
CA GLN A 46 6.84 -21.46 39.69
C GLN A 46 6.82 -20.36 40.77
N ALA A 47 7.94 -20.15 41.45
CA ALA A 47 8.11 -19.06 42.42
C ALA A 47 8.39 -17.69 41.78
N GLY A 48 8.52 -17.62 40.44
CA GLY A 48 8.88 -16.41 39.71
C GLY A 48 10.37 -16.08 39.73
N ASP A 49 11.21 -16.95 40.29
CA ASP A 49 12.67 -16.81 40.29
C ASP A 49 13.24 -17.39 38.99
N TYR A 50 13.00 -16.68 37.89
CA TYR A 50 13.34 -17.13 36.54
C TYR A 50 14.85 -17.24 36.30
N SER A 51 15.64 -16.35 36.91
CA SER A 51 17.10 -16.38 36.82
C SER A 51 17.65 -17.67 37.45
N ALA A 52 17.25 -17.97 38.69
CA ALA A 52 17.69 -19.19 39.36
C ALA A 52 17.17 -20.46 38.68
N ALA A 53 15.95 -20.40 38.11
CA ALA A 53 15.41 -21.49 37.31
C ALA A 53 16.27 -21.79 36.08
N ALA A 54 16.65 -20.75 35.33
CA ALA A 54 17.51 -20.88 34.16
C ALA A 54 18.89 -21.48 34.53
N GLU A 55 19.47 -21.11 35.68
CA GLU A 55 20.71 -21.69 36.19
C GLU A 55 20.56 -23.18 36.54
N SER A 56 19.47 -23.56 37.21
CA SER A 56 19.18 -24.96 37.53
C SER A 56 19.00 -25.81 36.27
N PHE A 57 18.31 -25.29 35.25
CA PHE A 57 18.19 -25.98 33.96
C PHE A 57 19.53 -26.03 33.22
N ALA A 58 20.35 -24.98 33.25
CA ALA A 58 21.70 -25.01 32.68
C ALA A 58 22.60 -26.05 33.38
N ALA A 59 22.46 -26.23 34.71
CA ALA A 59 23.15 -27.28 35.45
C ALA A 59 22.67 -28.68 35.04
N ALA A 60 21.37 -28.86 34.79
CA ALA A 60 20.83 -30.10 34.24
C ALA A 60 21.34 -30.37 32.81
N GLN A 61 21.41 -29.34 31.96
CA GLN A 61 21.86 -29.43 30.57
C GLN A 61 23.35 -29.85 30.47
N LYS A 62 24.20 -29.43 31.41
CA LYS A 62 25.61 -29.91 31.48
C LYS A 62 25.71 -31.41 31.69
N ILE A 63 24.71 -32.02 32.34
CA ILE A 63 24.66 -33.46 32.61
C ILE A 63 23.94 -34.21 31.48
N LEU A 64 22.92 -33.59 30.88
CA LEU A 64 22.11 -34.11 29.79
C LEU A 64 22.13 -33.13 28.60
N PRO A 65 23.24 -33.06 27.83
CA PRO A 65 23.41 -32.04 26.78
C PRO A 65 22.45 -32.19 25.60
N GLU A 66 21.97 -33.40 25.35
CA GLU A 66 21.10 -33.75 24.21
C GLU A 66 19.63 -33.90 24.63
N GLU A 67 19.25 -33.50 25.85
CA GLU A 67 17.87 -33.62 26.35
C GLU A 67 17.04 -32.38 25.96
N PRO A 68 16.17 -32.46 24.93
CA PRO A 68 15.54 -31.28 24.38
C PRO A 68 14.56 -30.61 25.36
N ARG A 69 13.97 -31.38 26.27
CA ARG A 69 13.04 -30.83 27.27
C ARG A 69 13.73 -29.91 28.27
N VAL A 70 14.97 -30.22 28.66
CA VAL A 70 15.78 -29.34 29.53
C VAL A 70 16.14 -28.04 28.81
N THR A 71 16.45 -28.11 27.51
CA THR A 71 16.68 -26.94 26.66
C THR A 71 15.43 -26.06 26.57
N TYR A 72 14.26 -26.67 26.36
CA TYR A 72 12.97 -25.97 26.33
C TYR A 72 12.62 -25.30 27.66
N ASP A 73 12.74 -26.03 28.78
CA ASP A 73 12.43 -25.49 30.12
C ASP A 73 13.33 -24.29 30.46
N ARG A 74 14.60 -24.35 30.06
CA ARG A 74 15.53 -23.21 30.17
C ARG A 74 15.09 -22.03 29.31
N ALA A 75 14.65 -22.28 28.08
CA ALA A 75 14.14 -21.24 27.18
C ALA A 75 12.91 -20.53 27.78
N CYS A 76 11.98 -21.29 28.38
CA CYS A 76 10.82 -20.75 29.09
C CYS A 76 11.22 -19.84 30.26
N ALA A 77 12.20 -20.26 31.07
CA ALA A 77 12.72 -19.44 32.16
C ALA A 77 13.34 -18.14 31.66
N LEU A 78 14.18 -18.19 30.63
CA LEU A 78 14.82 -17.01 30.04
C LEU A 78 13.82 -16.07 29.38
N ALA A 79 12.79 -16.61 28.71
CA ALA A 79 11.70 -15.84 28.15
C ALA A 79 10.93 -15.07 29.24
N ALA A 80 10.63 -15.73 30.37
CA ALA A 80 9.95 -15.12 31.50
C ALA A 80 10.83 -14.06 32.23
N GLU A 81 12.16 -14.22 32.18
CA GLU A 81 13.13 -13.24 32.67
C GLU A 81 13.29 -12.02 31.72
N GLY A 82 12.79 -12.11 30.49
CA GLY A 82 12.95 -11.07 29.46
C GLY A 82 14.21 -11.21 28.61
N LYS A 83 15.00 -12.28 28.76
CA LYS A 83 16.19 -12.58 27.95
C LYS A 83 15.78 -13.21 26.61
N ARG A 84 15.17 -12.39 25.75
CA ARG A 84 14.53 -12.81 24.50
C ARG A 84 15.47 -13.51 23.52
N GLU A 85 16.67 -12.96 23.30
CA GLU A 85 17.62 -13.52 22.33
C GLU A 85 18.06 -14.93 22.75
N GLU A 86 18.49 -15.10 24.00
CA GLU A 86 18.87 -16.42 24.54
C GLU A 86 17.70 -17.41 24.53
N ALA A 87 16.48 -16.96 24.84
CA ALA A 87 15.29 -17.80 24.78
C ALA A 87 14.97 -18.24 23.35
N THR A 88 15.07 -17.34 22.37
CA THR A 88 14.86 -17.64 20.95
C THR A 88 15.83 -18.73 20.47
N ASP A 89 17.12 -18.60 20.78
CA ASP A 89 18.14 -19.58 20.38
C ASP A 89 17.84 -20.97 20.96
N LEU A 90 17.43 -21.03 22.23
CA LEU A 90 17.10 -22.30 22.88
C LEU A 90 15.78 -22.90 22.40
N PHE A 91 14.77 -22.09 22.10
CA PHE A 91 13.53 -22.60 21.48
C PHE A 91 13.78 -23.11 20.07
N GLN A 92 14.64 -22.46 19.28
CA GLN A 92 15.06 -22.98 17.97
C GLN A 92 15.76 -24.33 18.08
N GLN A 93 16.63 -24.50 19.09
CA GLN A 93 17.26 -25.79 19.38
C GLN A 93 16.23 -26.85 19.80
N ALA A 94 15.30 -26.51 20.69
CA ALA A 94 14.23 -27.40 21.15
C ALA A 94 13.27 -27.80 20.02
N ALA A 95 13.05 -26.92 19.03
CA ALA A 95 12.24 -27.22 17.85
C ALA A 95 12.86 -28.28 16.90
N LEU A 96 14.10 -28.69 17.12
CA LEU A 96 14.74 -29.80 16.40
C LEU A 96 14.50 -31.16 17.06
N ALA A 97 13.75 -31.20 18.16
CA ALA A 97 13.42 -32.43 18.87
C ALA A 97 12.65 -33.43 18.00
N ARG A 98 12.72 -34.71 18.39
CA ARG A 98 11.89 -35.76 17.78
C ARG A 98 10.46 -35.79 18.32
N GLU A 99 10.24 -35.14 19.46
CA GLU A 99 8.97 -35.11 20.18
C GLU A 99 8.05 -34.04 19.55
N PRO A 100 6.94 -34.43 18.90
CA PRO A 100 6.08 -33.49 18.19
C PRO A 100 5.50 -32.40 19.10
N GLU A 101 5.10 -32.77 20.32
CA GLU A 101 4.57 -31.83 21.32
C GLU A 101 5.58 -30.72 21.64
N LEU A 102 6.85 -31.10 21.84
CA LEU A 102 7.92 -30.15 22.13
C LEU A 102 8.24 -29.23 20.94
N VAL A 103 8.19 -29.77 19.72
CA VAL A 103 8.35 -28.97 18.49
C VAL A 103 7.21 -27.96 18.35
N ALA A 104 5.96 -28.38 18.59
CA ALA A 104 4.80 -27.51 18.54
C ALA A 104 4.88 -26.39 19.60
N ALA A 105 5.22 -26.74 20.85
CA ALA A 105 5.36 -25.78 21.95
C ALA A 105 6.51 -24.78 21.70
N SER A 106 7.64 -25.24 21.16
CA SER A 106 8.77 -24.37 20.82
C SER A 106 8.39 -23.36 19.73
N HIS A 107 7.70 -23.80 18.67
CA HIS A 107 7.21 -22.89 17.64
C HIS A 107 6.14 -21.92 18.17
N TYR A 108 5.23 -22.37 19.03
CA TYR A 108 4.28 -21.46 19.67
C TYR A 108 4.98 -20.35 20.47
N ASN A 109 5.99 -20.72 21.26
CA ASN A 109 6.74 -19.78 22.09
C ASN A 109 7.59 -18.81 21.27
N LEU A 110 8.23 -19.28 20.20
CA LEU A 110 8.90 -18.41 19.23
C LEU A 110 7.92 -17.40 18.62
N GLY A 111 6.72 -17.84 18.23
CA GLY A 111 5.67 -16.95 17.74
C GLY A 111 5.30 -15.87 18.76
N CYS A 112 5.16 -16.23 20.03
CA CYS A 112 4.84 -15.28 21.11
C CYS A 112 5.97 -14.28 21.37
N LEU A 113 7.24 -14.72 21.38
CA LEU A 113 8.39 -13.83 21.57
C LEU A 113 8.50 -12.78 20.46
N VAL A 114 8.33 -13.20 19.21
CA VAL A 114 8.41 -12.33 18.04
C VAL A 114 7.20 -11.37 17.98
N ALA A 115 6.00 -11.85 18.30
CA ALA A 115 4.81 -11.00 18.38
C ALA A 115 4.94 -9.92 19.47
N GLN A 116 5.52 -10.27 20.62
CA GLN A 116 5.83 -9.33 21.69
C GLN A 116 6.87 -8.28 21.25
N GLN A 117 7.88 -8.69 20.50
CA GLN A 117 8.86 -7.75 19.93
C GLN A 117 8.22 -6.76 18.95
N ALA A 118 7.32 -7.24 18.09
CA ALA A 118 6.58 -6.36 17.18
C ALA A 118 5.74 -5.34 17.97
N ARG A 119 5.04 -5.80 19.02
CA ARG A 119 4.26 -4.91 19.90
C ARG A 119 5.11 -3.83 20.56
N GLU A 120 6.28 -4.20 21.10
CA GLU A 120 7.21 -3.25 21.70
C GLU A 120 7.72 -2.22 20.69
N LEU A 121 7.98 -2.65 19.46
CA LEU A 121 8.38 -1.78 18.36
C LEU A 121 7.29 -0.76 17.99
N PHE A 122 6.02 -1.20 17.95
CA PHE A 122 4.90 -0.32 17.63
C PHE A 122 4.54 0.65 18.75
N GLY A 123 4.79 0.29 20.02
CA GLY A 123 4.48 1.13 21.17
C GLY A 123 2.97 1.26 21.44
N GLU A 124 2.58 2.39 22.04
CA GLU A 124 1.18 2.63 22.47
C GLU A 124 0.27 3.06 21.31
N ASN A 125 0.80 3.77 20.32
CA ASN A 125 0.06 4.33 19.19
C ASN A 125 0.56 3.74 17.85
N PRO A 126 0.32 2.43 17.58
CA PRO A 126 0.74 1.78 16.34
C PRO A 126 0.24 2.48 15.08
N GLU A 127 -0.90 3.16 15.16
CA GLU A 127 -1.52 3.90 14.07
C GLU A 127 -0.66 5.10 13.60
N ASP A 128 0.16 5.67 14.49
CA ASP A 128 1.02 6.82 14.23
C ASP A 128 2.45 6.42 13.85
N ALA A 129 2.73 5.11 13.78
CA ALA A 129 4.06 4.60 13.49
C ALA A 129 4.63 5.19 12.18
N GLU A 130 5.92 5.51 12.16
CA GLU A 130 6.64 5.92 10.94
C GLU A 130 6.75 4.75 9.95
N VAL A 131 6.91 5.05 8.65
CA VAL A 131 6.97 4.04 7.57
C VAL A 131 7.99 2.93 7.86
N ALA A 132 9.21 3.28 8.29
CA ALA A 132 10.25 2.30 8.63
C ALA A 132 9.83 1.36 9.78
N THR A 133 9.14 1.91 10.79
CA THR A 133 8.60 1.15 11.93
C THR A 133 7.48 0.22 11.49
N ARG A 134 6.59 0.68 10.59
CA ARG A 134 5.52 -0.15 9.99
C ARG A 134 6.11 -1.36 9.27
N GLU A 135 7.09 -1.15 8.39
CA GLU A 135 7.74 -2.22 7.62
C GLU A 135 8.42 -3.25 8.53
N GLN A 136 9.22 -2.78 9.49
CA GLN A 136 9.91 -3.67 10.41
C GLN A 136 8.94 -4.43 11.33
N GLY A 137 7.89 -3.76 11.82
CA GLY A 137 6.88 -4.38 12.67
C GLY A 137 6.04 -5.43 11.94
N VAL A 138 5.58 -5.14 10.72
CA VAL A 138 4.84 -6.11 9.89
C VAL A 138 5.72 -7.32 9.54
N LYS A 139 7.02 -7.12 9.28
CA LYS A 139 7.97 -8.22 9.08
C LYS A 139 8.05 -9.14 10.30
N LEU A 140 8.15 -8.59 11.50
CA LEU A 140 8.14 -9.38 12.74
C LEU A 140 6.81 -10.14 12.89
N LEU A 141 5.67 -9.50 12.63
CA LEU A 141 4.37 -10.18 12.72
C LEU A 141 4.23 -11.31 11.71
N HIS A 142 4.74 -11.17 10.50
CA HIS A 142 4.80 -12.26 9.52
C HIS A 142 5.70 -13.43 9.97
N GLN A 143 6.80 -13.15 10.68
CA GLN A 143 7.62 -14.18 11.31
C GLN A 143 6.84 -14.91 12.42
N ALA A 144 6.13 -14.19 13.29
CA ALA A 144 5.28 -14.78 14.32
C ALA A 144 4.17 -15.66 13.72
N VAL A 145 3.50 -15.19 12.67
CA VAL A 145 2.51 -15.95 11.89
C VAL A 145 3.10 -17.24 11.33
N THR A 146 4.36 -17.21 10.87
CA THR A 146 5.06 -18.40 10.36
C THR A 146 5.28 -19.43 11.46
N HIS A 147 5.75 -19.00 12.62
CA HIS A 147 5.91 -19.87 13.79
C HIS A 147 4.60 -20.48 14.27
N TYR A 148 3.50 -19.73 14.33
CA TYR A 148 2.19 -20.31 14.66
C TYR A 148 1.71 -21.31 13.60
N ARG A 149 1.99 -21.08 12.31
CA ARG A 149 1.71 -22.08 11.26
C ARG A 149 2.55 -23.34 11.43
N ASP A 150 3.81 -23.21 11.82
CA ASP A 150 4.70 -24.35 12.05
C ASP A 150 4.26 -25.18 13.25
N CYS A 151 3.84 -24.53 14.34
CA CYS A 151 3.17 -25.16 15.46
C CYS A 151 1.93 -25.96 15.00
N LEU A 152 1.02 -25.33 14.25
CA LEU A 152 -0.21 -25.95 13.77
C LEU A 152 0.00 -27.06 12.71
N ARG A 153 1.18 -27.11 12.07
CA ARG A 153 1.54 -28.22 11.18
C ARG A 153 1.85 -29.49 11.96
N VAL A 154 2.30 -29.35 13.20
CA VAL A 154 2.67 -30.45 14.10
C VAL A 154 1.50 -30.81 15.02
N ASP A 155 0.93 -29.81 15.69
CA ASP A 155 -0.28 -29.93 16.51
C ASP A 155 -1.39 -29.05 15.93
N ASN A 156 -2.25 -29.67 15.12
CA ASN A 156 -3.36 -28.97 14.47
C ASN A 156 -4.35 -28.38 15.50
N ASP A 157 -4.51 -29.01 16.67
CA ASP A 157 -5.53 -28.64 17.66
C ASP A 157 -5.04 -27.65 18.72
N HIS A 158 -3.81 -27.13 18.58
CA HIS A 158 -3.26 -26.11 19.46
C HIS A 158 -4.10 -24.81 19.44
N ALA A 159 -5.04 -24.71 20.39
CA ALA A 159 -6.04 -23.66 20.43
C ALA A 159 -5.42 -22.26 20.52
N ALA A 160 -4.39 -22.09 21.35
CA ALA A 160 -3.73 -20.80 21.53
C ALA A 160 -2.97 -20.34 20.26
N ALA A 161 -2.24 -21.24 19.58
CA ALA A 161 -1.58 -20.94 18.31
C ALA A 161 -2.58 -20.54 17.22
N ARG A 162 -3.71 -21.27 17.11
CA ARG A 162 -4.79 -20.96 16.17
C ARG A 162 -5.41 -19.58 16.46
N LYS A 163 -5.68 -19.29 17.73
CA LYS A 163 -6.18 -17.98 18.17
C LYS A 163 -5.19 -16.87 17.81
N ASN A 164 -3.93 -16.98 18.22
CA ASN A 164 -2.93 -15.94 18.01
C ASN A 164 -2.64 -15.72 16.51
N LEU A 165 -2.59 -16.79 15.71
CA LEU A 165 -2.45 -16.71 14.26
C LEU A 165 -3.56 -15.87 13.62
N GLU A 166 -4.81 -16.19 13.92
CA GLU A 166 -5.94 -15.45 13.36
C GLU A 166 -5.96 -14.01 13.85
N THR A 167 -5.64 -13.82 15.13
CA THR A 167 -5.58 -12.52 15.78
C THR A 167 -4.54 -11.61 15.11
N LEU A 168 -3.32 -12.11 14.88
CA LEU A 168 -2.28 -11.33 14.17
C LEU A 168 -2.63 -11.05 12.71
N ARG A 169 -3.22 -12.02 11.98
CA ARG A 169 -3.63 -11.78 10.58
C ARG A 169 -4.65 -10.65 10.44
N LEU A 170 -5.62 -10.61 11.35
CA LEU A 170 -6.63 -9.56 11.36
C LEU A 170 -6.04 -8.21 11.78
N TRP A 171 -5.13 -8.19 12.75
CA TRP A 171 -4.44 -6.97 13.15
C TRP A 171 -3.58 -6.40 12.04
N ILE A 172 -2.77 -7.22 11.37
CA ILE A 172 -1.92 -6.79 10.24
C ILE A 172 -2.80 -6.11 9.20
N LYS A 173 -3.87 -6.79 8.76
CA LYS A 173 -4.80 -6.24 7.79
C LYS A 173 -5.41 -4.92 8.26
N HIS A 174 -5.90 -4.87 9.49
CA HIS A 174 -6.52 -3.67 10.03
C HIS A 174 -5.54 -2.48 10.07
N MET A 175 -4.31 -2.71 10.54
CA MET A 175 -3.32 -1.64 10.64
C MET A 175 -2.85 -1.17 9.27
N GLU A 176 -2.68 -2.09 8.31
CA GLU A 176 -2.42 -1.73 6.92
C GLU A 176 -3.55 -0.85 6.35
N ASP A 177 -4.81 -1.19 6.62
CA ASP A 177 -5.97 -0.38 6.20
C ASP A 177 -5.97 1.02 6.87
N VAL A 178 -5.65 1.09 8.17
CA VAL A 178 -5.56 2.36 8.93
C VAL A 178 -4.43 3.24 8.40
N TRP A 179 -3.23 2.68 8.22
CA TRP A 179 -2.09 3.42 7.67
C TRP A 179 -2.37 3.88 6.24
N ALA A 180 -2.93 3.01 5.39
CA ALA A 180 -3.29 3.38 4.02
C ALA A 180 -4.36 4.47 3.96
N GLN A 181 -5.30 4.52 4.91
CA GLN A 181 -6.26 5.63 5.01
C GLN A 181 -5.55 6.94 5.39
N ARG A 182 -4.71 6.91 6.42
CA ARG A 182 -3.99 8.12 6.88
C ARG A 182 -3.01 8.65 5.85
N ASP A 183 -2.31 7.76 5.17
CA ASP A 183 -1.38 8.15 4.10
C ASP A 183 -2.15 8.80 2.93
N ARG A 184 -3.38 8.35 2.64
CA ARG A 184 -4.27 8.99 1.65
C ARG A 184 -4.75 10.36 2.12
N GLU A 185 -5.20 10.48 3.37
CA GLU A 185 -5.63 11.76 3.95
C GLU A 185 -4.48 12.77 3.93
N LYS A 186 -3.30 12.39 4.44
CA LYS A 186 -2.11 13.21 4.40
C LYS A 186 -1.73 13.61 2.98
N ARG A 187 -1.78 12.69 2.00
CA ARG A 187 -1.51 13.02 0.59
C ARG A 187 -2.49 14.06 0.04
N ARG A 188 -3.77 13.96 0.41
CA ARG A 188 -4.79 14.94 0.00
C ARG A 188 -4.50 16.32 0.60
N ASP A 189 -3.93 16.38 1.79
CA ASP A 189 -3.58 17.64 2.44
C ASP A 189 -2.28 18.23 1.88
N ASP A 190 -1.26 17.40 1.68
CA ASP A 190 0.08 17.82 1.26
C ASP A 190 0.17 18.23 -0.23
N LEU A 191 -0.59 17.59 -1.12
CA LEU A 191 -0.50 17.86 -2.56
C LEU A 191 -1.45 18.99 -3.00
N ASP A 192 -0.93 19.95 -3.76
CA ASP A 192 -1.77 20.94 -4.44
C ASP A 192 -2.61 20.30 -5.58
N LEU A 193 -3.48 21.08 -6.24
CA LEU A 193 -4.34 20.58 -7.31
C LEU A 193 -3.55 19.91 -8.46
N LEU A 194 -2.46 20.52 -8.92
CA LEU A 194 -1.69 19.99 -10.05
C LEU A 194 -0.90 18.77 -9.64
N GLN A 195 -0.23 18.83 -8.50
CA GLN A 195 0.52 17.69 -7.96
C GLN A 195 -0.40 16.49 -7.71
N PHE A 196 -1.61 16.73 -7.18
CA PHE A 196 -2.59 15.68 -6.94
C PHE A 196 -3.12 15.06 -8.25
N LEU A 197 -3.38 15.90 -9.27
CA LEU A 197 -3.80 15.43 -10.59
C LEU A 197 -2.71 14.63 -11.31
N GLU A 198 -1.45 15.08 -11.24
CA GLU A 198 -0.30 14.35 -11.79
C GLU A 198 -0.05 13.04 -11.07
N TRP A 199 -0.25 13.00 -9.74
CA TRP A 199 -0.18 11.77 -8.98
C TRP A 199 -1.27 10.77 -9.42
N ILE A 200 -2.54 11.20 -9.55
CA ILE A 200 -3.62 10.31 -10.02
C ILE A 200 -3.33 9.78 -11.43
N ASP A 201 -2.87 10.63 -12.36
CA ASP A 201 -2.48 10.21 -13.71
C ASP A 201 -1.34 9.18 -13.67
N GLY A 202 -0.32 9.42 -12.84
CA GLY A 202 0.80 8.49 -12.64
C GLY A 202 0.37 7.13 -12.12
N GLU A 203 -0.46 7.09 -11.07
CA GLU A 203 -1.01 5.83 -10.53
C GLU A 203 -1.87 5.11 -11.57
N GLN A 204 -2.68 5.83 -12.34
CA GLN A 204 -3.52 5.25 -13.38
C GLN A 204 -2.66 4.59 -14.48
N ARG A 205 -1.57 5.25 -14.90
CA ARG A 205 -0.59 4.69 -15.86
C ARG A 205 0.13 3.47 -15.31
N MET A 206 0.47 3.45 -14.03
CA MET A 206 1.05 2.28 -13.36
C MET A 206 0.07 1.09 -13.35
N LEU A 207 -1.22 1.34 -13.11
CA LEU A 207 -2.25 0.31 -13.19
C LEU A 207 -2.44 -0.20 -14.62
N GLU A 208 -2.40 0.67 -15.63
CA GLU A 208 -2.43 0.27 -17.04
C GLU A 208 -1.25 -0.63 -17.39
N ALA A 209 -0.03 -0.24 -17.00
CA ALA A 209 1.18 -1.04 -17.22
C ALA A 209 1.11 -2.40 -16.49
N ALA A 210 0.60 -2.43 -15.25
CA ALA A 210 0.37 -3.66 -14.51
C ALA A 210 -0.62 -4.58 -15.26
N THR A 211 -1.75 -4.06 -15.74
CA THR A 211 -2.73 -4.82 -16.53
C THR A 211 -2.10 -5.41 -17.80
N LYS A 212 -1.28 -4.64 -18.52
CA LYS A 212 -0.55 -5.13 -19.71
C LYS A 212 0.37 -6.29 -19.37
N ALA A 213 1.16 -6.16 -18.30
CA ALA A 213 2.03 -7.23 -17.82
C ALA A 213 1.27 -8.52 -17.45
N LEU A 214 0.04 -8.41 -16.92
CA LEU A 214 -0.81 -9.56 -16.59
C LEU A 214 -1.23 -10.37 -17.83
N GLY A 215 -1.32 -9.74 -19.00
CA GLY A 215 -1.64 -10.42 -20.26
C GLY A 215 -0.60 -11.46 -20.67
N HIS A 216 0.64 -11.32 -20.18
CA HIS A 216 1.76 -12.22 -20.49
C HIS A 216 1.96 -13.35 -19.46
N ILE A 217 1.19 -13.36 -18.37
CA ILE A 217 1.30 -14.37 -17.31
C ILE A 217 0.28 -15.47 -17.56
N ASP A 218 0.71 -16.73 -17.52
CA ASP A 218 -0.20 -17.88 -17.59
C ASP A 218 -1.22 -17.86 -16.44
N GLY A 219 -2.41 -18.44 -16.68
CA GLY A 219 -3.63 -18.60 -15.84
C GLY A 219 -3.48 -19.15 -14.41
N SER A 220 -2.44 -18.73 -13.71
CA SER A 220 -1.92 -19.23 -12.45
C SER A 220 -2.64 -18.58 -11.26
N PRO A 221 -2.58 -19.19 -10.05
CA PRO A 221 -3.06 -18.54 -8.84
C PRO A 221 -2.44 -17.15 -8.60
N ARG A 222 -1.17 -16.98 -9.01
CA ARG A 222 -0.45 -15.69 -8.90
C ARG A 222 -1.08 -14.63 -9.79
N GLN A 223 -1.40 -14.96 -11.03
CA GLN A 223 -2.09 -14.02 -11.93
C GLN A 223 -3.44 -13.61 -11.37
N ARG A 224 -4.24 -14.56 -10.84
CA ARG A 224 -5.54 -14.23 -10.22
C ARG A 224 -5.40 -13.30 -9.02
N GLN A 225 -4.38 -13.51 -8.19
CA GLN A 225 -4.09 -12.64 -7.07
C GLN A 225 -3.69 -11.24 -7.55
N ALA A 226 -2.83 -11.16 -8.56
CA ALA A 226 -2.38 -9.89 -9.11
C ALA A 226 -3.54 -9.11 -9.79
N ILE A 227 -4.43 -9.79 -10.52
CA ILE A 227 -5.68 -9.18 -11.04
C ILE A 227 -6.51 -8.58 -9.90
N ALA A 228 -6.74 -9.33 -8.82
CA ALA A 228 -7.50 -8.83 -7.67
C ALA A 228 -6.82 -7.65 -6.97
N GLN A 229 -5.48 -7.61 -6.94
CA GLN A 229 -4.73 -6.48 -6.40
C GLN A 229 -4.85 -5.24 -7.29
N THR A 230 -4.67 -5.38 -8.61
CA THR A 230 -4.83 -4.29 -9.58
C THR A 230 -6.27 -3.76 -9.57
N GLU A 231 -7.27 -4.64 -9.48
CA GLU A 231 -8.68 -4.27 -9.40
C GLU A 231 -9.01 -3.45 -8.15
N ASN A 232 -8.56 -3.90 -6.97
CA ASN A 232 -8.76 -3.15 -5.73
C ASN A 232 -8.06 -1.79 -5.79
N ALA A 233 -6.81 -1.74 -6.29
CA ALA A 233 -6.08 -0.49 -6.47
C ALA A 233 -6.80 0.47 -7.44
N GLN A 234 -7.38 -0.06 -8.52
CA GLN A 234 -8.16 0.71 -9.49
C GLN A 234 -9.40 1.36 -8.86
N ARG A 235 -10.12 0.66 -7.96
CA ARG A 235 -11.25 1.25 -7.23
C ARG A 235 -10.82 2.31 -6.24
N LEU A 236 -9.74 2.05 -5.49
CA LEU A 236 -9.19 3.02 -4.54
C LEU A 236 -8.75 4.30 -5.24
N LEU A 237 -8.15 4.20 -6.42
CA LEU A 237 -7.79 5.38 -7.23
C LEU A 237 -9.04 6.12 -7.74
N ALA A 238 -10.09 5.41 -8.13
CA ALA A 238 -11.36 6.02 -8.54
C ALA A 238 -12.01 6.85 -7.41
N ASP A 239 -11.84 6.44 -6.15
CA ASP A 239 -12.33 7.19 -5.00
C ASP A 239 -11.60 8.52 -4.80
N GLU A 240 -10.36 8.66 -5.29
CA GLU A 240 -9.57 9.92 -5.20
C GLU A 240 -10.06 11.02 -6.17
N ILE A 241 -10.95 10.69 -7.10
CA ILE A 241 -11.57 11.69 -7.98
C ILE A 241 -12.49 12.65 -7.21
N GLU A 242 -13.12 12.21 -6.13
CA GLU A 242 -13.96 13.10 -5.32
C GLU A 242 -13.13 14.20 -4.61
N PRO A 243 -12.02 13.86 -3.92
CA PRO A 243 -11.04 14.86 -3.48
C PRO A 243 -10.51 15.76 -4.60
N LEU A 244 -10.26 15.22 -5.80
CA LEU A 244 -9.84 16.03 -6.95
C LEU A 244 -10.91 17.07 -7.33
N GLN A 245 -12.19 16.69 -7.35
CA GLN A 245 -13.31 17.60 -7.61
C GLN A 245 -13.42 18.71 -6.56
N GLN A 246 -13.13 18.41 -5.29
CA GLN A 246 -13.08 19.41 -4.22
C GLN A 246 -11.91 20.38 -4.41
N LYS A 247 -10.72 19.89 -4.79
CA LYS A 247 -9.56 20.73 -5.12
C LYS A 247 -9.82 21.63 -6.33
N LEU A 248 -10.48 21.11 -7.37
CA LEU A 248 -10.88 21.89 -8.55
C LEU A 248 -11.82 23.04 -8.19
N GLU A 249 -12.79 22.78 -7.31
CA GLU A 249 -13.70 23.81 -6.82
C GLU A 249 -12.98 24.87 -5.99
N ALA A 250 -12.14 24.45 -5.05
CA ALA A 250 -11.37 25.36 -4.21
C ALA A 250 -10.43 26.26 -5.04
N ALA A 251 -9.74 25.70 -6.04
CA ALA A 251 -8.79 26.44 -6.86
C ALA A 251 -9.44 27.52 -7.75
N LEU A 252 -10.71 27.33 -8.17
CA LEU A 252 -11.38 28.21 -9.12
C LEU A 252 -12.39 29.15 -8.46
N ALA A 253 -13.08 28.72 -7.41
CA ALA A 253 -14.02 29.57 -6.68
C ALA A 253 -13.32 30.50 -5.67
N GLY A 254 -12.18 30.07 -5.11
CA GLY A 254 -11.54 30.77 -3.99
C GLY A 254 -12.46 30.90 -2.78
N ASP A 255 -12.25 31.95 -1.96
CA ASP A 255 -13.03 32.21 -0.74
C ASP A 255 -14.38 32.90 -0.99
N GLN A 256 -14.68 33.30 -2.23
CA GLN A 256 -15.91 34.03 -2.58
C GLN A 256 -16.86 33.16 -3.40
N PRO A 257 -18.19 33.39 -3.30
CA PRO A 257 -19.14 32.68 -4.14
C PRO A 257 -18.82 32.94 -5.62
N ALA A 258 -18.55 31.86 -6.36
CA ALA A 258 -18.21 31.91 -7.77
C ALA A 258 -19.29 32.63 -8.58
N ASP A 259 -18.88 33.49 -9.52
CA ASP A 259 -19.80 34.04 -10.50
C ASP A 259 -20.37 32.94 -11.43
N ALA A 260 -21.43 33.26 -12.18
CA ALA A 260 -22.12 32.26 -13.00
C ALA A 260 -21.20 31.60 -14.04
N THR A 261 -20.22 32.33 -14.56
CA THR A 261 -19.23 31.83 -15.53
C THR A 261 -18.23 30.87 -14.89
N THR A 262 -17.71 31.21 -13.71
CA THR A 262 -16.77 30.37 -12.95
C THR A 262 -17.47 29.11 -12.45
N ALA A 263 -18.71 29.22 -11.98
CA ALA A 263 -19.51 28.07 -11.57
C ALA A 263 -19.75 27.08 -12.72
N GLN A 264 -20.01 27.58 -13.94
CA GLN A 264 -20.14 26.74 -15.13
C GLN A 264 -18.83 26.04 -15.49
N ALA A 265 -17.69 26.74 -15.41
CA ALA A 265 -16.37 26.17 -15.67
C ALA A 265 -16.02 25.06 -14.65
N VAL A 266 -16.23 25.32 -13.35
CA VAL A 266 -16.04 24.31 -12.29
C VAL A 266 -16.92 23.08 -12.53
N GLN A 267 -18.18 23.28 -12.91
CA GLN A 267 -19.09 22.18 -13.18
C GLN A 267 -18.63 21.33 -14.39
N ALA A 268 -18.14 21.96 -15.46
CA ALA A 268 -17.58 21.25 -16.61
C ALA A 268 -16.35 20.41 -16.23
N LEU A 269 -15.44 20.97 -15.41
CA LEU A 269 -14.27 20.24 -14.93
C LEU A 269 -14.64 19.07 -14.01
N LYS A 270 -15.62 19.26 -13.12
CA LYS A 270 -16.15 18.17 -12.29
C LYS A 270 -16.75 17.05 -13.14
N GLN A 271 -17.42 17.38 -14.25
CA GLN A 271 -17.94 16.39 -15.19
C GLN A 271 -16.83 15.63 -15.90
N MET A 272 -15.75 16.29 -16.34
CA MET A 272 -14.57 15.62 -16.91
C MET A 272 -13.90 14.68 -15.90
N ALA A 273 -13.70 15.14 -14.67
CA ALA A 273 -13.19 14.30 -13.59
C ALA A 273 -14.12 13.09 -13.33
N GLN A 274 -15.44 13.30 -13.37
CA GLN A 274 -16.42 12.23 -13.21
C GLN A 274 -16.35 11.18 -14.33
N GLN A 275 -16.03 11.58 -15.57
CA GLN A 275 -15.79 10.64 -16.67
C GLN A 275 -14.58 9.74 -16.37
N ALA A 276 -13.49 10.32 -15.84
CA ALA A 276 -12.33 9.54 -15.38
C ALA A 276 -12.74 8.52 -14.30
N LYS A 277 -13.49 8.93 -13.27
CA LYS A 277 -14.02 8.02 -12.22
C LYS A 277 -14.84 6.87 -12.80
N SER A 278 -15.75 7.18 -13.72
CA SER A 278 -16.59 6.17 -14.36
C SER A 278 -15.79 5.19 -15.22
N ALA A 279 -14.77 5.66 -15.93
CA ALA A 279 -13.85 4.82 -16.68
C ALA A 279 -13.01 3.91 -15.75
N MET A 280 -12.48 4.46 -14.64
CA MET A 280 -11.75 3.69 -13.63
C MET A 280 -12.60 2.58 -13.00
N PHE A 281 -13.86 2.84 -12.64
CA PHE A 281 -14.74 1.78 -12.12
C PHE A 281 -15.05 0.71 -13.16
N ARG A 282 -15.23 1.10 -14.43
CA ARG A 282 -15.43 0.15 -15.52
C ARG A 282 -14.20 -0.75 -15.69
N ALA A 283 -13.00 -0.18 -15.67
CA ALA A 283 -11.76 -0.93 -15.68
C ALA A 283 -11.67 -1.94 -14.53
N ALA A 284 -12.07 -1.54 -13.32
CA ALA A 284 -12.13 -2.45 -12.17
C ALA A 284 -13.13 -3.60 -12.41
N ASP A 285 -14.32 -3.31 -12.92
CA ASP A 285 -15.33 -4.33 -13.23
C ASP A 285 -14.86 -5.30 -14.34
N ASP A 286 -14.18 -4.79 -15.38
CA ASP A 286 -13.58 -5.59 -16.44
C ASP A 286 -12.45 -6.49 -15.92
N LEU A 287 -11.63 -6.00 -14.97
CA LEU A 287 -10.61 -6.79 -14.27
C LEU A 287 -11.24 -7.93 -13.44
N VAL A 288 -12.36 -7.69 -12.75
CA VAL A 288 -13.14 -8.75 -12.08
C VAL A 288 -13.61 -9.80 -13.10
N GLY A 289 -14.10 -9.34 -14.25
CA GLY A 289 -14.49 -10.18 -15.40
C GLY A 289 -13.33 -10.91 -16.08
N ARG A 290 -12.08 -10.55 -15.77
CA ARG A 290 -10.84 -10.98 -16.43
C ARG A 290 -10.79 -10.60 -17.91
N GLU A 291 -11.44 -9.51 -18.27
CA GLU A 291 -11.46 -8.94 -19.62
C GLU A 291 -10.33 -7.91 -19.75
N LEU A 292 -9.07 -8.38 -19.72
CA LEU A 292 -7.90 -7.47 -19.71
C LEU A 292 -7.89 -6.46 -20.86
N PRO A 293 -8.24 -6.80 -22.12
CA PRO A 293 -8.31 -5.81 -23.19
C PRO A 293 -9.37 -4.72 -22.96
N ALA A 294 -10.53 -5.08 -22.42
CA ALA A 294 -11.58 -4.10 -22.10
C ALA A 294 -11.15 -3.19 -20.95
N ALA A 295 -10.51 -3.78 -19.92
CA ALA A 295 -9.93 -3.03 -18.82
C ALA A 295 -8.90 -2.01 -19.32
N LEU A 296 -8.01 -2.38 -20.25
CA LEU A 296 -7.02 -1.47 -20.82
C LEU A 296 -7.65 -0.29 -21.57
N VAL A 297 -8.72 -0.53 -22.34
CA VAL A 297 -9.47 0.53 -23.01
C VAL A 297 -10.06 1.50 -21.98
N ALA A 298 -10.72 0.98 -20.95
CA ALA A 298 -11.29 1.80 -19.89
C ALA A 298 -10.20 2.55 -19.09
N GLN A 299 -9.04 1.94 -18.87
CA GLN A 299 -7.89 2.60 -18.24
C GLN A 299 -7.36 3.75 -19.10
N GLY A 300 -7.30 3.58 -20.42
CA GLY A 300 -6.92 4.64 -21.35
C GLY A 300 -7.92 5.80 -21.38
N GLU A 301 -9.22 5.52 -21.39
CA GLU A 301 -10.26 6.56 -21.28
C GLU A 301 -10.14 7.40 -20.01
N ALA A 302 -9.74 6.77 -18.89
CA ALA A 302 -9.51 7.48 -17.63
C ALA A 302 -8.30 8.43 -17.75
N ILE A 303 -7.20 7.99 -18.36
CA ILE A 303 -6.00 8.81 -18.60
C ILE A 303 -6.34 9.98 -19.52
N ASP A 304 -7.08 9.76 -20.61
CA ASP A 304 -7.54 10.81 -21.51
C ASP A 304 -8.37 11.86 -20.77
N SER A 305 -9.31 11.42 -19.92
CA SER A 305 -10.17 12.31 -19.13
C SER A 305 -9.37 13.14 -18.11
N LEU A 306 -8.38 12.54 -17.44
CA LEU A 306 -7.47 13.25 -16.53
C LEU A 306 -6.60 14.26 -17.29
N ASN A 307 -6.13 13.90 -18.48
CA ASN A 307 -5.36 14.79 -19.33
C ASN A 307 -6.19 16.01 -19.78
N GLU A 308 -7.48 15.84 -20.11
CA GLU A 308 -8.35 16.98 -20.44
C GLU A 308 -8.56 17.91 -19.24
N VAL A 309 -8.70 17.36 -18.02
CA VAL A 309 -8.72 18.18 -16.80
C VAL A 309 -7.41 18.95 -16.66
N TYR A 310 -6.26 18.28 -16.80
CA TYR A 310 -4.94 18.91 -16.72
C TYR A 310 -4.80 20.03 -17.76
N ARG A 311 -5.14 19.73 -19.00
CA ARG A 311 -5.11 20.67 -20.13
C ARG A 311 -6.00 21.88 -19.90
N ALA A 312 -7.05 21.79 -19.09
CA ALA A 312 -7.90 22.93 -18.78
C ALA A 312 -7.35 23.77 -17.61
N VAL A 313 -6.79 23.15 -16.57
CA VAL A 313 -6.43 23.84 -15.31
C VAL A 313 -4.95 24.21 -15.18
N ALA A 314 -4.05 23.55 -15.93
CA ALA A 314 -2.62 23.77 -15.80
C ALA A 314 -2.21 25.20 -16.24
N PRO A 315 -1.41 25.91 -15.42
CA PRO A 315 -0.83 27.19 -15.79
C PRO A 315 0.13 27.05 -16.96
N TYR A 316 0.33 28.17 -17.69
CA TYR A 316 1.19 28.23 -18.88
C TYR A 316 2.57 27.58 -18.68
N GLU A 317 3.26 27.90 -17.58
CA GLU A 317 4.60 27.38 -17.29
C GLU A 317 4.59 25.85 -17.14
N HIS A 318 3.64 25.32 -16.36
CA HIS A 318 3.52 23.89 -16.09
C HIS A 318 3.22 23.10 -17.37
N VAL A 319 2.39 23.66 -18.26
CA VAL A 319 2.10 23.04 -19.56
C VAL A 319 3.35 22.94 -20.43
N ILE A 320 4.17 23.99 -20.49
CA ILE A 320 5.43 23.97 -21.25
C ILE A 320 6.44 23.00 -20.65
N GLN A 321 6.66 23.05 -19.33
CA GLN A 321 7.62 22.18 -18.66
C GLN A 321 7.24 20.71 -18.83
N LYS A 322 5.95 20.37 -18.68
CA LYS A 322 5.45 19.01 -18.91
C LYS A 322 5.60 18.60 -20.37
N ALA A 323 5.25 19.47 -21.33
CA ALA A 323 5.43 19.19 -22.75
C ALA A 323 6.89 18.93 -23.11
N ILE A 324 7.83 19.75 -22.63
CA ILE A 324 9.28 19.56 -22.86
C ILE A 324 9.74 18.24 -22.27
N LYS A 325 9.35 17.94 -21.03
CA LYS A 325 9.77 16.70 -20.35
C LYS A 325 9.25 15.47 -21.09
N THR A 326 7.98 15.46 -21.47
CA THR A 326 7.37 14.35 -22.20
C THR A 326 7.96 14.22 -23.60
N GLU A 327 8.12 15.31 -24.35
CA GLU A 327 8.72 15.30 -25.69
C GLU A 327 10.18 14.83 -25.65
N GLN A 328 10.97 15.27 -24.66
CA GLN A 328 12.34 14.79 -24.47
C GLN A 328 12.37 13.28 -24.25
N SER A 329 11.49 12.73 -23.39
CA SER A 329 11.40 11.29 -23.17
C SER A 329 11.02 10.51 -24.44
N LEU A 330 10.16 11.09 -25.29
CA LEU A 330 9.76 10.49 -26.56
C LEU A 330 10.91 10.50 -27.57
N VAL A 331 11.65 11.61 -27.68
CA VAL A 331 12.88 11.71 -28.48
C VAL A 331 13.91 10.70 -28.02
N ASP A 332 14.19 10.62 -26.72
CA ASP A 332 15.18 9.69 -26.15
C ASP A 332 14.81 8.23 -26.48
N THR A 333 13.52 7.90 -26.41
CA THR A 333 13.01 6.56 -26.79
C THR A 333 13.18 6.30 -28.29
N ALA A 334 12.85 7.27 -29.15
CA ALA A 334 13.02 7.14 -30.59
C ALA A 334 14.50 6.99 -30.98
N VAL A 335 15.42 7.71 -30.31
CA VAL A 335 16.86 7.56 -30.47
C VAL A 335 17.32 6.16 -30.08
N ALA A 336 16.89 5.64 -28.93
CA ALA A 336 17.26 4.29 -28.49
C ALA A 336 16.80 3.19 -29.47
N ILE A 337 15.64 3.37 -30.11
CA ILE A 337 15.12 2.41 -31.10
C ILE A 337 15.85 2.54 -32.44
N VAL A 338 16.07 3.77 -32.93
CA VAL A 338 16.65 4.01 -34.26
C VAL A 338 18.17 3.83 -34.28
N ASP A 339 18.87 4.31 -33.25
CA ASP A 339 20.34 4.38 -33.23
C ASP A 339 20.97 3.26 -32.38
N GLU A 340 20.34 2.89 -31.25
CA GLU A 340 20.90 1.88 -30.33
C GLU A 340 20.38 0.46 -30.58
N GLU A 341 19.57 0.27 -31.64
CA GLU A 341 18.95 -1.00 -32.04
C GLU A 341 18.19 -1.69 -30.89
N THR A 342 17.55 -0.90 -30.02
CA THR A 342 16.69 -1.42 -28.97
C THR A 342 15.52 -2.20 -29.58
N ASP A 343 15.18 -3.34 -28.98
CA ASP A 343 14.06 -4.17 -29.43
C ASP A 343 12.74 -3.40 -29.27
N GLU A 344 12.13 -3.03 -30.40
CA GLU A 344 10.84 -2.32 -30.48
C GLU A 344 9.73 -3.07 -29.74
N SER A 345 9.82 -4.40 -29.59
CA SER A 345 8.81 -5.17 -28.85
C SER A 345 8.77 -4.87 -27.34
N LEU A 346 9.78 -4.19 -26.81
CA LEU A 346 9.87 -3.79 -25.41
C LEU A 346 9.19 -2.45 -25.10
N VAL A 347 8.81 -1.69 -26.12
CA VAL A 347 8.13 -0.40 -25.95
C VAL A 347 6.64 -0.46 -26.28
N ASP A 348 5.86 0.28 -25.52
CA ASP A 348 4.43 0.42 -25.76
C ASP A 348 4.16 1.53 -26.76
N ARG A 349 4.11 1.15 -28.04
CA ARG A 349 3.90 2.08 -29.16
C ARG A 349 2.59 2.86 -29.07
N GLU A 350 1.52 2.24 -28.56
CA GLU A 350 0.22 2.89 -28.44
C GLU A 350 0.24 3.96 -27.35
N LEU A 351 0.89 3.67 -26.22
CA LEU A 351 1.13 4.63 -25.15
C LEU A 351 1.96 5.83 -25.63
N LEU A 352 3.07 5.58 -26.33
CA LEU A 352 3.98 6.64 -26.80
C LEU A 352 3.29 7.54 -27.84
N ALA A 353 2.51 6.95 -28.75
CA ALA A 353 1.73 7.72 -29.70
C ALA A 353 0.64 8.57 -29.01
N ARG A 354 0.03 8.06 -27.93
CA ARG A 354 -0.95 8.79 -27.12
C ARG A 354 -0.29 9.98 -26.41
N ASP A 355 0.86 9.77 -25.77
CA ASP A 355 1.62 10.83 -25.12
C ASP A 355 2.07 11.93 -26.10
N GLN A 356 2.47 11.55 -27.32
CA GLN A 356 2.73 12.51 -28.39
C GLN A 356 1.49 13.34 -28.75
N GLY A 357 0.30 12.72 -28.76
CA GLY A 357 -0.97 13.41 -28.97
C GLY A 357 -1.30 14.40 -27.86
N TYR A 358 -0.95 14.09 -26.60
CA TYR A 358 -1.12 15.04 -25.49
C TYR A 358 -0.26 16.29 -25.66
N ILE A 359 0.95 16.16 -26.20
CA ILE A 359 1.82 17.32 -26.49
C ILE A 359 1.18 18.24 -27.52
N ALA A 360 0.52 17.69 -28.54
CA ALA A 360 -0.27 18.49 -29.47
C ALA A 360 -1.41 19.25 -28.74
N GLY A 361 -2.19 18.56 -27.90
CA GLY A 361 -3.30 19.16 -27.14
C GLY A 361 -2.84 20.23 -26.13
N TRP A 362 -1.71 20.03 -25.47
CA TRP A 362 -1.07 21.00 -24.58
C TRP A 362 -0.58 22.22 -25.38
N SER A 363 0.09 22.00 -26.51
CA SER A 363 0.61 23.08 -27.35
C SER A 363 -0.52 23.93 -27.96
N GLU A 364 -1.65 23.31 -28.32
CA GLU A 364 -2.83 24.02 -28.83
C GLU A 364 -3.37 25.06 -27.83
N THR A 365 -3.19 24.82 -26.54
CA THR A 365 -3.69 25.70 -25.48
C THR A 365 -2.72 26.83 -25.11
N LEU A 366 -1.48 26.80 -25.58
CA LEU A 366 -0.47 27.82 -25.24
C LEU A 366 -0.81 29.23 -25.78
N PRO A 367 -1.26 29.43 -27.03
CA PRO A 367 -1.52 30.78 -27.55
C PRO A 367 -2.57 31.56 -26.76
N ALA A 368 -3.68 30.90 -26.38
CA ALA A 368 -4.74 31.54 -25.61
C ALA A 368 -4.25 31.96 -24.21
N ARG A 369 -3.50 31.08 -23.54
CA ARG A 369 -2.87 31.40 -22.24
C ARG A 369 -1.84 32.52 -22.35
N ALA A 370 -1.03 32.51 -23.41
CA ALA A 370 -0.02 33.54 -23.67
C ALA A 370 -0.66 34.91 -23.90
N GLN A 371 -1.75 34.98 -24.65
CA GLN A 371 -2.52 36.22 -24.84
C GLN A 371 -3.08 36.75 -23.52
N GLN A 372 -3.62 35.87 -22.67
CA GLN A 372 -4.08 36.25 -21.34
C GLN A 372 -2.93 36.76 -20.45
N GLY A 373 -1.79 36.07 -20.46
CA GLY A 373 -0.59 36.48 -19.71
C GLY A 373 -0.03 37.82 -20.17
N LEU A 374 -0.01 38.08 -21.49
CA LEU A 374 0.38 39.38 -22.05
C LEU A 374 -0.54 40.51 -21.61
N ALA A 375 -1.86 40.27 -21.58
CA ALA A 375 -2.83 41.26 -21.10
C ALA A 375 -2.58 41.60 -19.62
N GLN A 376 -2.35 40.58 -18.78
CA GLN A 376 -2.05 40.76 -17.35
C GLN A 376 -0.75 41.54 -17.11
N LEU A 377 0.31 41.28 -17.90
CA LEU A 377 1.56 42.04 -17.84
C LEU A 377 1.39 43.51 -18.23
N GLN A 378 0.46 43.83 -19.14
CA GLN A 378 0.18 45.21 -19.58
C GLN A 378 -0.65 46.00 -18.55
N GLU A 379 -1.51 45.34 -17.78
CA GLU A 379 -2.36 45.96 -16.75
C GLU A 379 -1.62 46.30 -15.45
N GLY A 380 -0.34 45.88 -15.30
CA GLY A 380 0.50 46.28 -14.16
C GLY A 380 0.14 45.60 -12.83
N ASN A 381 -0.66 44.54 -12.84
CA ASN A 381 -1.00 43.75 -11.65
C ASN A 381 0.21 42.91 -11.20
N VAL A 382 1.10 43.52 -10.44
CA VAL A 382 2.12 42.82 -9.66
C VAL A 382 1.61 42.79 -8.22
N THR A 383 1.17 41.63 -7.76
CA THR A 383 0.89 41.36 -6.34
C THR A 383 2.19 41.56 -5.56
N GLN A 384 2.33 42.71 -4.89
CA GLN A 384 3.43 42.98 -3.97
C GLN A 384 3.12 42.32 -2.62
N THR A 385 3.83 41.23 -2.31
CA THR A 385 3.69 40.50 -1.04
C THR A 385 4.75 40.91 0.00
N GLU A 386 5.73 41.76 -0.36
CA GLU A 386 6.81 42.17 0.56
C GLU A 386 6.56 43.55 1.19
N ILE A 387 6.70 43.63 2.52
CA ILE A 387 6.63 44.87 3.30
C ILE A 387 7.95 45.64 3.12
N GLY A 388 8.00 46.53 2.13
CA GLY A 388 9.10 47.46 1.88
C GLY A 388 9.30 47.75 0.38
N PRO A 389 9.92 48.88 0.00
CA PRO A 389 10.28 49.10 -1.41
C PRO A 389 11.30 48.04 -1.83
N PRO A 390 11.08 47.31 -2.94
CA PRO A 390 12.02 46.29 -3.40
C PRO A 390 13.38 46.92 -3.69
N THR A 391 14.45 46.25 -3.29
CA THR A 391 15.82 46.67 -3.57
C THR A 391 16.05 46.81 -5.08
N ASP A 392 17.02 47.64 -5.50
CA ASP A 392 17.35 47.83 -6.92
C ASP A 392 17.65 46.50 -7.66
N ASP A 393 18.23 45.53 -6.95
CA ASP A 393 18.52 44.21 -7.49
C ASP A 393 17.26 43.32 -7.60
N GLN A 394 16.35 43.38 -6.62
CA GLN A 394 15.03 42.73 -6.73
C GLN A 394 14.19 43.32 -7.87
N GLN A 395 14.20 44.64 -8.03
CA GLN A 395 13.50 45.32 -9.13
C GLN A 395 14.07 44.92 -10.49
N LYS A 396 15.39 44.86 -10.64
CA LYS A 396 16.03 44.40 -11.88
C LYS A 396 15.71 42.94 -12.19
N LYS A 397 15.78 42.05 -11.19
CA LYS A 397 15.39 40.64 -11.37
C LYS A 397 13.93 40.52 -11.79
N GLN A 398 13.03 41.25 -11.14
CA GLN A 398 11.61 41.24 -11.48
C GLN A 398 11.35 41.74 -12.91
N GLN A 399 12.02 42.81 -13.35
CA GLN A 399 11.93 43.30 -14.73
C GLN A 399 12.49 42.29 -15.74
N GLN A 400 13.60 41.62 -15.42
CA GLN A 400 14.17 40.58 -16.27
C GLN A 400 13.22 39.38 -16.40
N THR A 401 12.64 38.91 -15.30
CA THR A 401 11.66 37.82 -15.31
C THR A 401 10.42 38.19 -16.11
N GLN A 402 9.88 39.41 -15.95
CA GLN A 402 8.73 39.88 -16.74
C GLN A 402 9.06 39.98 -18.23
N ALA A 403 10.26 40.44 -18.59
CA ALA A 403 10.69 40.50 -19.98
C ALA A 403 10.85 39.10 -20.60
N ALA A 404 11.42 38.15 -19.86
CA ALA A 404 11.56 36.75 -20.28
C ALA A 404 10.18 36.07 -20.47
N MET A 405 9.23 36.32 -19.56
CA MET A 405 7.86 35.83 -19.70
C MET A 405 7.14 36.45 -20.89
N LYS A 406 7.34 37.75 -21.14
CA LYS A 406 6.79 38.42 -22.32
C LYS A 406 7.32 37.81 -23.62
N GLU A 407 8.64 37.60 -23.73
CA GLU A 407 9.27 36.94 -24.88
C GLU A 407 8.71 35.52 -25.06
N SER A 408 8.56 34.77 -23.96
CA SER A 408 7.96 33.44 -23.97
C SER A 408 6.54 33.44 -24.55
N TYR A 409 5.68 34.36 -24.08
CA TYR A 409 4.31 34.46 -24.58
C TYR A 409 4.23 34.81 -26.08
N GLU A 410 5.05 35.76 -26.53
CA GLU A 410 5.10 36.14 -27.95
C GLU A 410 5.49 34.94 -28.82
N LYS A 411 6.49 34.17 -28.39
CA LYS A 411 6.89 32.93 -29.08
C LYS A 411 5.85 31.83 -29.02
N ALA A 412 5.14 31.65 -27.90
CA ALA A 412 4.06 30.67 -27.83
C ALA A 412 2.96 30.94 -28.87
N ILE A 413 2.62 32.20 -29.10
CA ILE A 413 1.62 32.58 -30.11
C ILE A 413 2.11 32.26 -31.53
N GLU A 414 3.40 32.46 -31.79
CA GLU A 414 4.01 32.23 -33.11
C GLU A 414 4.28 30.74 -33.41
N LEU A 415 4.91 30.03 -32.46
CA LEU A 415 5.52 28.72 -32.70
C LEU A 415 4.59 27.55 -32.35
N ALA A 416 3.65 27.71 -31.41
CA ALA A 416 2.81 26.61 -30.96
C ALA A 416 1.97 25.93 -32.07
N PRO A 417 1.41 26.65 -33.06
CA PRO A 417 0.70 25.99 -34.17
C PRO A 417 1.57 25.00 -34.95
N LYS A 418 2.88 25.29 -35.10
CA LYS A 418 3.81 24.38 -35.78
C LYS A 418 4.10 23.14 -34.93
N ILE A 419 4.23 23.31 -33.61
CA ILE A 419 4.41 22.19 -32.67
C ILE A 419 3.20 21.25 -32.73
N VAL A 420 1.98 21.79 -32.79
CA VAL A 420 0.74 20.99 -32.93
C VAL A 420 0.75 20.14 -34.19
N GLU A 421 1.18 20.69 -35.34
CA GLU A 421 1.31 19.94 -36.60
C GLU A 421 2.34 18.82 -36.45
N LEU A 422 3.55 19.15 -35.99
CA LEU A 422 4.65 18.19 -35.82
C LEU A 422 4.29 17.05 -34.85
N ALA A 423 3.68 17.36 -33.71
CA ALA A 423 3.30 16.38 -32.71
C ALA A 423 2.18 15.45 -33.21
N ASN A 424 1.18 15.97 -33.94
CA ASN A 424 0.14 15.11 -34.54
C ASN A 424 0.72 14.18 -35.61
N ASP A 425 1.59 14.70 -36.47
CA ASP A 425 2.25 13.90 -37.50
C ASP A 425 3.16 12.82 -36.89
N ALA A 426 3.94 13.18 -35.87
CA ALA A 426 4.76 12.23 -35.12
C ALA A 426 3.91 11.16 -34.43
N SER A 427 2.77 11.54 -33.84
CA SER A 427 1.83 10.58 -33.23
C SER A 427 1.32 9.58 -34.26
N SER A 428 0.99 10.03 -35.48
CA SER A 428 0.58 9.14 -36.57
C SER A 428 1.70 8.18 -36.99
N ASP A 429 2.92 8.68 -37.15
CA ASP A 429 4.07 7.85 -37.50
C ASP A 429 4.38 6.80 -36.42
N LEU A 430 4.30 7.20 -35.14
CA LEU A 430 4.46 6.27 -34.02
C LEU A 430 3.40 5.16 -34.06
N LYS A 431 2.12 5.46 -34.32
CA LYS A 431 1.08 4.42 -34.47
C LYS A 431 1.40 3.41 -35.58
N GLU A 432 2.07 3.87 -36.63
CA GLU A 432 2.48 3.06 -37.78
C GLU A 432 3.84 2.35 -37.58
N GLY A 433 4.56 2.61 -36.47
CA GLY A 433 5.91 2.06 -36.22
C GLY A 433 7.02 2.72 -37.03
N LYS A 434 6.78 3.93 -37.56
CA LYS A 434 7.72 4.68 -38.40
C LYS A 434 8.63 5.58 -37.57
N TRP A 435 9.45 4.98 -36.71
CA TRP A 435 10.36 5.69 -35.80
C TRP A 435 11.32 6.65 -36.50
N GLN A 436 11.76 6.30 -37.71
CA GLN A 436 12.67 7.11 -38.53
C GLN A 436 12.00 8.38 -39.05
N ASP A 437 10.68 8.35 -39.28
CA ASP A 437 9.89 9.50 -39.74
C ASP A 437 9.41 10.35 -38.55
N ALA A 438 9.09 9.71 -37.42
CA ALA A 438 8.65 10.37 -36.20
C ALA A 438 9.77 11.21 -35.54
N ARG A 439 10.97 10.64 -35.38
CA ARG A 439 12.10 11.26 -34.67
C ARG A 439 12.41 12.70 -35.09
N PRO A 440 12.64 13.04 -36.38
CA PRO A 440 12.99 14.40 -36.75
C PRO A 440 11.87 15.41 -36.40
N LYS A 441 10.60 15.00 -36.46
CA LYS A 441 9.46 15.83 -36.07
C LYS A 441 9.44 16.09 -34.57
N GLN A 442 9.78 15.06 -33.78
CA GLN A 442 9.90 15.17 -32.32
C GLN A 442 11.05 16.09 -31.90
N GLU A 443 12.22 15.94 -32.53
CA GLU A 443 13.39 16.80 -32.29
C GLU A 443 13.10 18.27 -32.62
N GLU A 444 12.40 18.53 -33.74
CA GLU A 444 11.97 19.87 -34.12
C GLU A 444 10.94 20.43 -33.12
N ALA A 445 9.91 19.65 -32.75
CA ALA A 445 8.92 20.04 -31.76
C ALA A 445 9.55 20.39 -30.40
N LEU A 446 10.51 19.56 -29.94
CA LEU A 446 11.25 19.79 -28.71
C LEU A 446 12.08 21.07 -28.75
N THR A 447 12.71 21.35 -29.88
CA THR A 447 13.48 22.58 -30.09
C THR A 447 12.57 23.80 -29.96
N LEU A 448 11.42 23.79 -30.64
CA LEU A 448 10.44 24.87 -30.58
C LEU A 448 9.85 25.04 -29.17
N LEU A 449 9.54 23.95 -28.45
CA LEU A 449 9.09 23.99 -27.06
C LEU A 449 10.13 24.66 -26.15
N LYS A 450 11.43 24.31 -26.30
CA LYS A 450 12.54 24.93 -25.56
C LYS A 450 12.74 26.41 -25.91
N GLU A 451 12.43 26.82 -27.15
CA GLU A 451 12.46 28.23 -27.55
C GLU A 451 11.34 29.06 -26.92
N ILE A 452 10.16 28.45 -26.73
CA ILE A 452 9.01 29.05 -26.04
C ILE A 452 9.29 29.19 -24.54
N ALA A 453 9.94 28.22 -23.90
CA ALA A 453 10.18 28.26 -22.46
C ALA A 453 10.86 29.57 -22.01
N PRO A 454 10.40 30.20 -20.92
CA PRO A 454 11.02 31.42 -20.44
C PRO A 454 12.46 31.11 -20.01
N LYS A 455 13.38 31.97 -20.44
CA LYS A 455 14.78 31.88 -19.99
C LYS A 455 14.85 32.35 -18.55
N THR A 456 14.87 31.43 -17.60
CA THR A 456 15.01 31.74 -16.18
C THR A 456 16.35 32.46 -15.94
N PRO A 457 16.36 33.59 -15.21
CA PRO A 457 17.60 34.11 -14.64
C PRO A 457 18.19 33.05 -13.69
N PRO A 458 19.52 32.91 -13.57
CA PRO A 458 20.11 31.96 -12.64
C PRO A 458 19.67 32.30 -11.20
N GLU A 459 18.96 31.38 -10.55
CA GLU A 459 18.72 31.43 -9.11
C GLU A 459 19.94 30.85 -8.39
N GLU A 460 20.47 31.59 -7.40
CA GLU A 460 21.43 31.02 -6.45
C GLU A 460 20.65 30.06 -5.55
N ASP A 461 21.04 28.78 -5.57
CA ASP A 461 20.46 27.70 -4.78
C ASP A 461 20.21 28.10 -3.32
N LYS A 462 18.94 28.08 -2.91
CA LYS A 462 18.54 27.97 -1.51
C LYS A 462 17.77 26.67 -1.31
N GLN A 463 18.53 25.58 -1.26
CA GLN A 463 18.15 24.41 -0.48
C GLN A 463 17.99 24.81 1.00
N ASP A 464 17.06 24.14 1.68
CA ASP A 464 16.87 24.06 3.12
C ASP A 464 16.18 25.25 3.82
N GLN A 465 14.84 25.20 3.90
CA GLN A 465 14.05 25.53 5.11
C GLN A 465 12.55 25.50 4.81
N GLU A 466 11.93 24.33 4.93
CA GLU A 466 10.49 24.22 5.23
C GLU A 466 10.22 22.88 5.93
N ASN A 467 10.81 22.79 7.12
CA ASN A 467 10.38 21.93 8.22
C ASN A 467 10.35 22.86 9.43
N GLU A 468 9.27 22.80 10.23
CA GLU A 468 8.97 23.61 11.42
C GLU A 468 7.98 24.78 11.20
N ASP A 469 6.68 24.46 11.25
CA ASP A 469 5.70 25.11 12.15
C ASP A 469 4.37 24.35 12.05
N LYS A 470 4.18 23.29 12.85
CA LYS A 470 3.41 23.24 14.12
C LYS A 470 1.91 23.50 13.95
N GLN A 471 1.08 22.49 14.20
CA GLN A 471 0.53 22.22 15.55
C GLN A 471 -0.13 23.46 16.15
N ASP A 472 -1.45 23.57 16.00
CA ASP A 472 -2.41 23.86 17.07
C ASP A 472 -3.77 24.20 16.47
N GLN A 473 -4.76 23.31 16.63
CA GLN A 473 -6.12 23.63 17.11
C GLN A 473 -7.09 22.44 16.92
N GLN A 474 -7.26 21.69 18.00
CA GLN A 474 -8.50 20.97 18.32
C GLN A 474 -9.11 21.66 19.54
N ALA A 475 -10.40 22.04 19.47
CA ALA A 475 -11.42 21.68 20.47
C ALA A 475 -12.75 22.43 20.25
N ASP A 476 -13.82 21.72 20.64
CA ASP A 476 -15.16 22.16 21.03
C ASP A 476 -16.22 22.47 19.96
N GLN A 477 -17.18 21.55 19.81
CA GLN A 477 -18.51 21.75 20.42
C GLN A 477 -19.41 20.50 20.40
N LYS A 478 -20.18 20.36 21.48
CA LYS A 478 -21.15 19.30 21.83
C LYS A 478 -22.59 19.82 21.80
N ASP A 479 -23.49 18.92 21.39
CA ASP A 479 -24.87 18.64 21.86
C ASP A 479 -26.05 19.62 21.66
N GLN A 480 -26.95 19.23 20.72
CA GLN A 480 -28.44 18.99 20.81
C GLN A 480 -29.41 20.12 21.30
N PRO A 481 -30.77 20.08 21.04
CA PRO A 481 -31.65 18.94 20.68
C PRO A 481 -32.77 19.18 19.62
N GLN A 482 -33.52 18.10 19.35
CA GLN A 482 -34.74 17.96 18.54
C GLN A 482 -36.03 18.38 19.28
N ASP A 483 -37.04 18.81 18.53
CA ASP A 483 -38.51 18.77 18.77
C ASP A 483 -39.17 18.85 17.37
N GLY A 484 -40.30 18.27 16.96
CA GLY A 484 -41.40 17.53 17.61
C GLY A 484 -42.64 17.72 16.71
N GLU A 485 -43.20 16.61 16.19
CA GLU A 485 -44.61 16.30 15.82
C GLU A 485 -45.52 17.34 15.11
N ASN A 486 -46.25 16.95 14.04
CA ASN A 486 -47.59 16.34 14.13
C ASN A 486 -48.31 16.09 12.79
N ASP A 487 -49.18 15.07 12.81
CA ASP A 487 -50.05 14.51 11.77
C ASP A 487 -51.14 15.43 11.18
N GLN A 488 -51.58 15.17 9.94
CA GLN A 488 -52.96 14.71 9.64
C GLN A 488 -53.28 14.49 8.13
N GLN A 489 -53.69 13.25 7.84
CA GLN A 489 -54.64 12.68 6.86
C GLN A 489 -55.28 13.60 5.78
N GLN A 490 -55.21 13.29 4.48
CA GLN A 490 -55.82 12.20 3.66
C GLN A 490 -57.22 12.57 3.13
N GLU A 491 -57.39 12.66 1.80
CA GLU A 491 -58.34 11.85 1.02
C GLU A 491 -58.46 12.22 -0.48
N GLN A 492 -58.78 11.17 -1.28
CA GLN A 492 -59.19 11.09 -2.70
C GLN A 492 -58.03 11.03 -3.73
N GLN A 493 -57.90 10.01 -4.59
CA GLN A 493 -58.92 9.17 -5.22
C GLN A 493 -58.31 7.85 -5.74
N ASP A 494 -58.95 6.73 -5.40
CA ASP A 494 -58.77 5.42 -6.04
C ASP A 494 -59.58 5.38 -7.35
N GLN A 495 -58.93 5.00 -8.46
CA GLN A 495 -59.42 4.05 -9.47
C GLN A 495 -58.43 3.91 -10.64
N GLN A 496 -57.31 3.22 -10.37
CA GLN A 496 -56.51 2.54 -11.40
C GLN A 496 -55.78 1.34 -10.75
N GLN A 497 -56.56 0.48 -10.07
CA GLN A 497 -56.14 -0.86 -9.68
C GLN A 497 -57.01 -1.85 -10.41
N GLN A 498 -56.44 -2.55 -11.41
CA GLN A 498 -56.69 -3.99 -11.55
C GLN A 498 -55.70 -4.72 -12.49
N GLU A 499 -54.79 -4.03 -13.18
CA GLU A 499 -53.70 -4.72 -13.92
C GLU A 499 -52.30 -4.52 -13.31
N LYS A 500 -52.10 -3.55 -12.39
CA LYS A 500 -50.81 -3.31 -11.70
C LYS A 500 -50.56 -4.18 -10.47
N SER A 501 -51.57 -4.88 -9.94
CA SER A 501 -51.45 -5.57 -8.63
C SER A 501 -50.67 -6.89 -8.68
N GLY A 502 -50.50 -7.49 -9.87
CA GLY A 502 -49.66 -8.68 -10.06
C GLY A 502 -48.17 -8.32 -10.16
N GLU A 503 -47.85 -7.34 -11.01
CA GLU A 503 -46.48 -6.87 -11.23
C GLU A 503 -45.93 -6.04 -10.07
N GLN A 504 -46.72 -5.17 -9.43
CA GLN A 504 -46.28 -4.44 -8.23
C GLN A 504 -46.08 -5.36 -7.03
N LYS A 505 -46.91 -6.39 -6.83
CA LYS A 505 -46.64 -7.37 -5.76
C LYS A 505 -45.37 -8.16 -6.03
N GLN A 506 -45.07 -8.49 -7.28
CA GLN A 506 -43.86 -9.25 -7.62
C GLN A 506 -42.60 -8.37 -7.58
N GLN A 507 -42.70 -7.09 -7.97
CA GLN A 507 -41.63 -6.09 -7.83
C GLN A 507 -41.42 -5.66 -6.38
N ASP A 508 -42.47 -5.44 -5.59
CA ASP A 508 -42.36 -5.09 -4.16
C ASP A 508 -41.84 -6.27 -3.35
N LEU A 509 -42.25 -7.52 -3.67
CA LEU A 509 -41.68 -8.71 -3.03
C LEU A 509 -40.21 -8.89 -3.42
N SER A 510 -39.82 -8.60 -4.67
CA SER A 510 -38.43 -8.62 -5.13
C SER A 510 -37.59 -7.50 -4.47
N ARG A 511 -38.15 -6.30 -4.31
CA ARG A 511 -37.53 -5.16 -3.64
C ARG A 511 -37.40 -5.40 -2.14
N GLN A 512 -38.42 -5.93 -1.48
CA GLN A 512 -38.37 -6.34 -0.08
C GLN A 512 -37.37 -7.48 0.13
N GLN A 513 -37.26 -8.43 -0.81
CA GLN A 513 -36.24 -9.47 -0.78
C GLN A 513 -34.83 -8.89 -0.96
N ALA A 514 -34.64 -7.95 -1.88
CA ALA A 514 -33.38 -7.24 -2.08
C ALA A 514 -32.99 -6.39 -0.86
N GLU A 515 -33.93 -5.65 -0.27
CA GLU A 515 -33.73 -4.88 0.96
C GLU A 515 -33.49 -5.79 2.17
N ALA A 516 -34.14 -6.95 2.24
CA ALA A 516 -33.89 -7.98 3.26
C ALA A 516 -32.49 -8.62 3.09
N LEU A 517 -32.02 -8.80 1.86
CA LEU A 517 -30.67 -9.28 1.58
C LEU A 517 -29.61 -8.22 1.90
N LEU A 518 -29.83 -6.97 1.52
CA LEU A 518 -28.95 -5.84 1.82
C LEU A 518 -28.90 -5.54 3.32
N SER A 519 -30.03 -5.62 4.03
CA SER A 519 -30.06 -5.48 5.49
C SER A 519 -29.33 -6.62 6.19
N LYS A 520 -29.50 -7.87 5.75
CA LYS A 520 -28.70 -9.01 6.23
C LYS A 520 -27.22 -8.86 5.90
N ALA A 521 -26.87 -8.34 4.73
CA ALA A 521 -25.48 -8.06 4.35
C ALA A 521 -24.88 -6.98 5.26
N ARG A 522 -25.56 -5.84 5.45
CA ARG A 522 -25.15 -4.76 6.37
C ARG A 522 -25.09 -5.23 7.82
N GLN A 523 -25.98 -6.13 8.24
CA GLN A 523 -25.95 -6.72 9.57
C GLN A 523 -24.76 -7.64 9.74
N ARG A 524 -24.47 -8.52 8.77
CA ARG A 524 -23.26 -9.34 8.76
C ARG A 524 -22.00 -8.48 8.75
N GLU A 525 -22.02 -7.37 8.01
CA GLU A 525 -20.92 -6.42 7.97
C GLU A 525 -20.73 -5.71 9.32
N ARG A 526 -21.81 -5.32 10.01
CA ARG A 526 -21.76 -4.80 11.38
C ARG A 526 -21.24 -5.84 12.37
N GLU A 527 -21.78 -7.05 12.36
CA GLU A 527 -21.34 -8.17 13.19
C GLU A 527 -19.89 -8.58 12.88
N TYR A 528 -19.43 -8.39 11.64
CA TYR A 528 -18.04 -8.56 11.25
C TYR A 528 -17.19 -7.45 11.83
N ARG A 529 -17.58 -6.17 11.67
CA ARG A 529 -16.88 -5.01 12.23
C ARG A 529 -16.82 -5.04 13.76
N GLU A 530 -17.87 -5.46 14.43
CA GLU A 530 -17.92 -5.63 15.89
C GLU A 530 -17.01 -6.76 16.35
N ARG A 531 -17.06 -7.93 15.69
CA ARG A 531 -16.10 -9.02 15.98
C ARG A 531 -14.66 -8.59 15.71
N GLN A 532 -14.40 -7.86 14.63
CA GLN A 532 -13.09 -7.28 14.36
C GLN A 532 -12.69 -6.37 15.52
N LYS A 533 -13.56 -5.47 15.97
CA LYS A 533 -13.28 -4.57 17.10
C LYS A 533 -12.98 -5.31 18.41
N GLU A 534 -13.74 -6.35 18.74
CA GLU A 534 -13.49 -7.19 19.92
C GLU A 534 -12.17 -7.97 19.80
N GLN A 535 -11.86 -8.50 18.61
CA GLN A 535 -10.60 -9.16 18.32
C GLN A 535 -9.42 -8.19 18.42
N LEU A 536 -9.57 -6.96 17.92
CA LEU A 536 -8.61 -5.85 18.00
C LEU A 536 -8.35 -5.40 19.44
N GLN A 537 -9.36 -5.44 20.33
CA GLN A 537 -9.13 -5.19 21.76
C GLN A 537 -8.34 -6.32 22.45
N ALA A 538 -8.52 -7.58 22.02
CA ALA A 538 -7.73 -8.70 22.53
C ALA A 538 -6.25 -8.62 22.12
N LEU A 539 -5.92 -7.85 21.07
CA LEU A 539 -4.55 -7.64 20.56
C LEU A 539 -3.69 -6.71 21.42
N GLN A 540 -4.32 -5.85 22.23
CA GLN A 540 -3.63 -5.09 23.28
C GLN A 540 -3.29 -5.96 24.50
N GLY A 541 -3.71 -7.24 24.52
CA GLY A 541 -3.38 -8.24 25.53
C GLY A 541 -1.96 -8.83 25.38
N THR A 542 -1.42 -9.41 26.44
CA THR A 542 -0.07 -10.01 26.46
C THR A 542 -0.03 -11.36 25.71
N PHE A 543 0.95 -11.57 24.83
CA PHE A 543 1.22 -12.90 24.26
C PHE A 543 1.92 -13.77 25.30
N GLN A 544 1.19 -14.70 25.90
CA GLN A 544 1.76 -15.58 26.91
C GLN A 544 2.50 -16.75 26.25
N VAL A 545 3.73 -16.96 26.69
CA VAL A 545 4.54 -18.14 26.37
C VAL A 545 3.89 -19.35 27.06
N ASP A 546 3.72 -20.45 26.32
CA ASP A 546 3.21 -21.71 26.86
C ASP A 546 4.25 -22.36 27.77
N ARG A 547 3.71 -23.01 28.78
CA ARG A 547 4.34 -23.42 30.02
C ARG A 547 3.97 -24.88 30.25
N ASP A 548 4.23 -25.71 29.23
CA ASP A 548 3.90 -27.13 29.24
C ASP A 548 4.95 -27.93 30.03
N TRP A 549 4.81 -27.95 31.36
CA TRP A 549 5.69 -28.66 32.29
C TRP A 549 5.21 -30.04 32.69
#